data_AF-A0A4R1KUW0-F1
#
_entry.id   AF-A0A4R1KUW0-F1
#
_cell.length_a   1.000
_cell.length_b   1.000
_cell.length_c   1.000
_cell.angle_alpha   90.00
_cell.angle_beta   90.00
_cell.angle_gamma   90.00
#
_symmetry.space_group_name_H-M   'P 1'
#
loop_
_entity.id
_entity.type
_entity.pdbx_description
1 polymer ?
#
loop_
_entity_poly.entity_id
_entity_poly.type
_entity_poly.pdbx_seq_one_letter_code
_entity_poly.pdbx_strand_id
1 'polypeptide(L)'
;MDTQKTAGKLRKLNPGVADKPTQIGSGMNFPVAKLIELLEPAQWEEFTEEWGTSLKAYKEVERWSGPGDMGRDIVAFTTDKKYQGPWDNFQCKRYALKLQPNHVWVEFGKMIYYTFKGEFPPPVNYYFAASKGVGLKLQRLLTNPKRLREELIKNWDAHCKTGITDTEAVPLEGALLDHLKKFDFSAFKYKTVVQLVSGHTSTIFHTRRFGTASFPERTPVNAPPDEVQQKESRYVEQLFEVYSEKLTLQLNSPGQLAPYPELEKHFNRSREVFYYAESLRNFPRDSVDPGAFDQIRDEIYHGAVNTYEMDYANGYGRMGATLQQAGNINPNCNALCIRVQTQDKHGICHHLANDDLFVWVKKNG
;
A
#
# COMPACT_ATOMS: atom_id res chain seq x y z
N MET A 1 -17.72 -44.39 -30.13
CA MET A 1 -16.95 -43.14 -30.23
C MET A 1 -17.13 -42.39 -28.92
N ASP A 2 -16.28 -42.71 -27.96
CA ASP A 2 -16.39 -42.23 -26.57
C ASP A 2 -15.52 -40.98 -26.42
N THR A 3 -16.13 -39.83 -26.17
CA THR A 3 -15.42 -38.57 -25.92
C THR A 3 -15.32 -38.34 -24.42
N GLN A 4 -14.29 -38.94 -23.80
CA GLN A 4 -13.85 -38.56 -22.47
C GLN A 4 -13.41 -37.10 -22.48
N LYS A 5 -14.26 -36.22 -21.95
CA LYS A 5 -13.89 -34.85 -21.58
C LYS A 5 -12.90 -34.92 -20.42
N THR A 6 -11.61 -34.74 -20.74
CA THR A 6 -10.56 -34.42 -19.78
C THR A 6 -10.93 -33.14 -19.03
N ALA A 7 -11.39 -33.28 -17.79
CA ALA A 7 -11.48 -32.17 -16.86
C ALA A 7 -10.06 -31.66 -16.60
N GLY A 8 -9.74 -30.45 -17.08
CA GLY A 8 -8.43 -29.82 -16.87
C GLY A 8 -8.10 -29.75 -15.38
N LYS A 9 -7.15 -30.57 -14.94
CA LYS A 9 -6.70 -30.63 -13.55
C LYS A 9 -5.88 -29.37 -13.26
N LEU A 10 -6.45 -28.47 -12.46
CA LEU A 10 -5.78 -27.25 -12.05
C LEU A 10 -4.75 -27.55 -10.95
N ARG A 11 -3.49 -27.21 -11.21
CA ARG A 11 -2.39 -27.36 -10.25
C ARG A 11 -2.51 -26.28 -9.18
N LYS A 12 -2.68 -26.69 -7.91
CA LYS A 12 -2.42 -25.81 -6.75
C LYS A 12 -0.94 -25.44 -6.78
N LEU A 13 -0.63 -24.17 -6.52
CA LEU A 13 0.76 -23.74 -6.36
C LEU A 13 1.24 -24.29 -5.01
N ASN A 14 2.32 -25.05 -5.01
CA ASN A 14 2.96 -25.53 -3.79
C ASN A 14 4.05 -24.51 -3.41
N PRO A 15 4.09 -24.02 -2.17
CA PRO A 15 5.15 -23.15 -1.72
C PRO A 15 6.43 -23.99 -1.62
N GLY A 16 7.33 -23.81 -2.59
CA GLY A 16 8.73 -24.20 -2.45
C GLY A 16 9.41 -23.27 -1.44
N VAL A 17 10.51 -23.75 -0.85
CA VAL A 17 11.35 -23.07 0.14
C VAL A 17 11.42 -21.55 -0.09
N ALA A 18 11.14 -20.79 0.98
CA ALA A 18 10.94 -19.35 0.97
C ALA A 18 12.13 -18.58 0.35
N ASP A 19 11.92 -18.05 -0.87
CA ASP A 19 12.69 -16.92 -1.34
C ASP A 19 12.08 -15.63 -0.77
N LYS A 20 12.91 -14.87 -0.06
CA LYS A 20 12.56 -13.53 0.42
C LYS A 20 12.16 -12.67 -0.77
N PRO A 21 11.11 -11.83 -0.67
CA PRO A 21 10.75 -10.95 -1.77
C PRO A 21 11.90 -9.95 -2.00
N THR A 22 12.59 -10.12 -3.13
CA THR A 22 13.55 -9.15 -3.65
C THR A 22 12.80 -7.85 -3.90
N GLN A 23 13.24 -6.76 -3.27
CA GLN A 23 12.74 -5.43 -3.63
C GLN A 23 13.04 -5.18 -5.11
N ILE A 24 11.99 -5.10 -5.91
CA ILE A 24 12.11 -4.78 -7.33
C ILE A 24 12.36 -3.28 -7.43
N GLY A 25 13.63 -2.93 -7.63
CA GLY A 25 14.04 -1.61 -8.08
C GLY A 25 13.44 -1.25 -9.44
N SER A 26 13.25 0.04 -9.65
CA SER A 26 12.57 0.68 -10.78
C SER A 26 12.75 0.00 -12.15
N GLY A 27 11.63 -0.37 -12.78
CA GLY A 27 11.57 -0.77 -14.17
C GLY A 27 10.34 -1.63 -14.50
N MET A 28 9.34 -1.00 -15.13
CA MET A 28 7.98 -1.50 -15.43
C MET A 28 6.98 -1.47 -14.27
N ASN A 29 6.02 -0.53 -14.35
CA ASN A 29 4.79 -0.53 -13.56
C ASN A 29 3.95 -1.76 -13.94
N PHE A 30 4.25 -2.93 -13.34
CA PHE A 30 3.36 -4.08 -13.43
C PHE A 30 2.04 -3.72 -12.75
N PRO A 31 0.87 -3.96 -13.38
CA PRO A 31 -0.40 -3.74 -12.71
C PRO A 31 -0.43 -4.50 -11.38
N VAL A 32 -0.84 -3.86 -10.27
CA VAL A 32 -0.89 -4.49 -8.94
C VAL A 32 -1.65 -5.82 -8.95
N ALA A 33 -2.70 -5.91 -9.78
CA ALA A 33 -3.45 -7.15 -10.00
C ALA A 33 -2.58 -8.32 -10.52
N LYS A 34 -1.52 -8.04 -11.29
CA LYS A 34 -0.54 -9.05 -11.74
C LYS A 34 0.46 -9.43 -10.66
N LEU A 35 0.85 -8.50 -9.78
CA LEU A 35 1.69 -8.82 -8.62
C LEU A 35 0.96 -9.73 -7.62
N ILE A 36 -0.35 -9.54 -7.45
CA ILE A 36 -1.19 -10.45 -6.64
C ILE A 36 -1.20 -11.88 -7.20
N GLU A 37 -1.07 -12.05 -8.53
CA GLU A 37 -0.93 -13.38 -9.14
C GLU A 37 0.41 -14.07 -8.80
N LEU A 38 1.32 -13.43 -8.07
CA LEU A 38 2.59 -14.00 -7.61
C LEU A 38 2.56 -14.42 -6.13
N LEU A 39 1.59 -13.95 -5.34
CA LEU A 39 1.50 -14.29 -3.92
C LEU A 39 1.33 -15.81 -3.73
N GLU A 40 2.02 -16.36 -2.76
CA GLU A 40 1.82 -17.73 -2.28
C GLU A 40 0.45 -17.86 -1.55
N PRO A 41 -0.12 -19.07 -1.40
CA PRO A 41 -1.42 -19.25 -0.76
C PRO A 41 -1.57 -18.56 0.59
N ALA A 42 -0.59 -18.73 1.50
CA ALA A 42 -0.61 -18.08 2.81
C ALA A 42 -0.51 -16.55 2.73
N GLN A 43 0.28 -16.03 1.78
CA GLN A 43 0.40 -14.58 1.56
C GLN A 43 -0.88 -13.98 0.97
N TRP A 44 -1.65 -14.77 0.21
CA TRP A 44 -2.95 -14.35 -0.31
C TRP A 44 -4.01 -14.28 0.79
N GLU A 45 -3.98 -15.21 1.73
CA GLU A 45 -4.83 -15.16 2.95
C GLU A 45 -4.46 -13.95 3.80
N GLU A 46 -3.17 -13.72 4.06
CA GLU A 46 -2.68 -12.54 4.79
C GLU A 46 -3.10 -11.23 4.10
N PHE A 47 -2.96 -11.12 2.77
CA PHE A 47 -3.46 -9.96 2.03
C PHE A 47 -4.98 -9.74 2.20
N THR A 48 -5.75 -10.83 2.26
CA THR A 48 -7.21 -10.76 2.46
C THR A 48 -7.55 -10.37 3.90
N GLU A 49 -6.77 -10.81 4.89
CA GLU A 49 -6.87 -10.39 6.30
C GLU A 49 -6.57 -8.89 6.47
N GLU A 50 -5.47 -8.40 5.89
CA GLU A 50 -5.09 -6.98 5.90
C GLU A 50 -6.18 -6.11 5.29
N TRP A 51 -6.72 -6.54 4.14
CA TRP A 51 -7.86 -5.89 3.51
C TRP A 51 -9.12 -5.94 4.39
N GLY A 52 -9.47 -7.11 4.93
CA GLY A 52 -10.63 -7.28 5.80
C GLY A 52 -10.59 -6.36 7.01
N THR A 53 -9.42 -6.28 7.66
CA THR A 53 -9.15 -5.43 8.83
C THR A 53 -9.31 -3.93 8.53
N SER A 54 -9.09 -3.51 7.28
CA SER A 54 -9.29 -2.12 6.86
C SER A 54 -10.76 -1.69 6.75
N LEU A 55 -11.69 -2.65 6.70
CA LEU A 55 -13.10 -2.38 6.49
C LEU A 55 -13.77 -2.00 7.81
N LYS A 56 -14.21 -0.73 7.90
CA LYS A 56 -14.92 -0.16 9.07
C LYS A 56 -16.21 -0.90 9.46
N ALA A 57 -16.74 -1.76 8.58
CA ALA A 57 -17.92 -2.56 8.85
C ALA A 57 -17.66 -3.71 9.85
N TYR A 58 -16.40 -4.09 10.05
CA TYR A 58 -16.02 -5.18 10.94
C TYR A 58 -15.35 -4.63 12.20
N LYS A 59 -15.71 -5.23 13.34
CA LYS A 59 -15.12 -4.95 14.66
C LYS A 59 -13.87 -5.80 14.88
N GLU A 60 -13.89 -7.02 14.39
CA GLU A 60 -12.81 -7.98 14.54
C GLU A 60 -12.71 -8.82 13.27
N VAL A 61 -11.48 -9.07 12.83
CA VAL A 61 -11.15 -9.90 11.68
C VAL A 61 -10.06 -10.87 12.12
N GLU A 62 -10.29 -12.16 11.89
CA GLU A 62 -9.40 -13.23 12.32
C GLU A 62 -9.03 -14.11 11.13
N ARG A 63 -7.73 -14.36 10.93
CA ARG A 63 -7.26 -15.40 10.01
C ARG A 63 -7.11 -16.74 10.72
N TRP A 64 -7.79 -17.75 10.17
CA TRP A 64 -7.78 -19.12 10.64
C TRP A 64 -7.03 -19.95 9.61
N SER A 65 -5.99 -20.65 10.04
CA SER A 65 -5.16 -21.47 9.14
C SER A 65 -4.85 -22.82 9.77
N GLY A 66 -4.97 -23.88 8.97
CA GLY A 66 -4.59 -25.23 9.34
C GLY A 66 -5.75 -26.24 9.45
N PRO A 67 -5.42 -27.51 9.75
CA PRO A 67 -6.41 -28.57 9.91
C PRO A 67 -7.34 -28.24 11.08
N GLY A 68 -8.62 -28.00 10.80
CA GLY A 68 -9.61 -27.61 11.80
C GLY A 68 -10.31 -26.27 11.53
N ASP A 69 -9.90 -25.55 10.49
CA ASP A 69 -10.58 -24.32 10.05
C ASP A 69 -12.05 -24.53 9.65
N MET A 70 -12.42 -25.75 9.27
CA MET A 70 -13.75 -26.15 8.82
C MET A 70 -14.26 -25.34 7.61
N GLY A 71 -13.35 -24.83 6.77
CA GLY A 71 -13.69 -23.99 5.60
C GLY A 71 -13.88 -22.50 5.94
N ARG A 72 -13.15 -22.00 6.94
CA ARG A 72 -13.09 -20.59 7.31
C ARG A 72 -11.65 -20.12 7.21
N ASP A 73 -11.31 -19.31 6.21
CA ASP A 73 -9.95 -18.78 6.10
C ASP A 73 -9.87 -17.43 6.83
N ILE A 74 -10.70 -16.45 6.45
CA ILE A 74 -10.81 -15.16 7.16
C ILE A 74 -12.24 -14.99 7.67
N VAL A 75 -12.38 -14.85 8.99
CA VAL A 75 -13.65 -14.64 9.68
C VAL A 75 -13.75 -13.17 10.07
N ALA A 76 -14.83 -12.50 9.69
CA ALA A 76 -15.03 -11.08 9.97
C ALA A 76 -16.33 -10.85 10.76
N PHE A 77 -16.20 -10.36 11.99
CA PHE A 77 -17.31 -10.11 12.90
C PHE A 77 -17.72 -8.65 12.86
N THR A 78 -19.03 -8.39 12.74
CA THR A 78 -19.58 -7.02 12.75
C THR A 78 -19.81 -6.48 14.15
N THR A 79 -19.70 -7.34 15.17
CA THR A 79 -19.92 -7.02 16.59
C THR A 79 -18.95 -7.78 17.47
N ASP A 80 -18.72 -7.28 18.68
CA ASP A 80 -17.85 -7.91 19.68
C ASP A 80 -18.44 -9.22 20.26
N LYS A 81 -19.68 -9.58 19.87
CA LYS A 81 -20.35 -10.83 20.26
C LYS A 81 -19.96 -12.04 19.40
N LYS A 82 -19.02 -11.86 18.45
CA LYS A 82 -18.51 -12.91 17.55
C LYS A 82 -19.65 -13.70 16.88
N TYR A 83 -19.65 -15.04 16.97
CA TYR A 83 -20.69 -15.91 16.39
C TYR A 83 -22.09 -15.74 17.00
N GLN A 84 -22.25 -15.03 18.13
CA GLN A 84 -23.58 -14.65 18.62
C GLN A 84 -24.14 -13.42 17.88
N GLY A 85 -23.37 -12.82 16.97
CA GLY A 85 -23.77 -11.74 16.10
C GLY A 85 -23.50 -12.04 14.61
N PRO A 86 -23.77 -11.06 13.72
CA PRO A 86 -23.56 -11.23 12.29
C PRO A 86 -22.07 -11.32 11.94
N TRP A 87 -21.74 -12.26 11.06
CA TRP A 87 -20.38 -12.51 10.62
C TRP A 87 -20.32 -12.88 9.13
N ASP A 88 -19.18 -12.60 8.52
CA ASP A 88 -18.87 -12.94 7.13
C ASP A 88 -17.65 -13.87 7.06
N ASN A 89 -17.67 -14.80 6.10
CA ASN A 89 -16.54 -15.67 5.79
C ASN A 89 -15.90 -15.22 4.47
N PHE A 90 -14.57 -15.11 4.42
CA PHE A 90 -13.82 -15.01 3.18
C PHE A 90 -12.98 -16.26 2.97
N GLN A 91 -13.46 -17.13 2.08
CA GLN A 91 -12.71 -18.30 1.64
C GLN A 91 -11.75 -17.89 0.52
N CYS A 92 -10.47 -17.86 0.86
CA CYS A 92 -9.34 -17.58 -0.01
C CYS A 92 -9.08 -18.77 -0.95
N LYS A 93 -8.92 -18.50 -2.25
CA LYS A 93 -8.54 -19.53 -3.23
C LYS A 93 -7.41 -19.06 -4.13
N ARG A 94 -6.26 -19.70 -3.97
CA ARG A 94 -5.07 -19.47 -4.77
C ARG A 94 -4.84 -20.58 -5.80
N TYR A 95 -5.15 -20.28 -7.06
CA TYR A 95 -4.95 -21.20 -8.19
C TYR A 95 -4.25 -20.51 -9.37
N ALA A 96 -3.71 -21.32 -10.29
CA ALA A 96 -3.09 -20.83 -11.53
C ALA A 96 -4.09 -20.27 -12.55
N LEU A 97 -5.38 -20.62 -12.43
CA LEU A 97 -6.47 -20.14 -13.29
C LEU A 97 -7.64 -19.62 -12.44
N LYS A 98 -8.61 -18.99 -13.12
CA LYS A 98 -9.87 -18.53 -12.52
C LYS A 98 -10.62 -19.68 -11.84
N LEU A 99 -11.20 -19.41 -10.68
CA LEU A 99 -12.00 -20.37 -9.92
C LEU A 99 -13.23 -20.82 -10.74
N GLN A 100 -13.51 -22.13 -10.75
CA GLN A 100 -14.62 -22.75 -11.49
C GLN A 100 -15.48 -23.62 -10.56
N PRO A 101 -16.71 -24.02 -10.96
CA PRO A 101 -17.63 -24.76 -10.08
C PRO A 101 -17.04 -26.06 -9.46
N ASN A 102 -16.29 -26.83 -10.24
CA ASN A 102 -15.67 -28.09 -9.78
C ASN A 102 -14.61 -27.90 -8.66
N HIS A 103 -14.19 -26.67 -8.38
CA HIS A 103 -13.21 -26.38 -7.32
C HIS A 103 -13.86 -25.99 -5.99
N VAL A 104 -15.17 -25.75 -5.96
CA VAL A 104 -15.84 -25.12 -4.82
C VAL A 104 -16.92 -25.98 -4.18
N TRP A 105 -17.29 -27.11 -4.79
CA TRP A 105 -18.32 -27.99 -4.24
C TRP A 105 -18.04 -28.41 -2.81
N VAL A 106 -16.81 -28.85 -2.53
CA VAL A 106 -16.37 -29.23 -1.17
C VAL A 106 -16.49 -28.05 -0.19
N GLU A 107 -16.21 -26.83 -0.63
CA GLU A 107 -16.26 -25.66 0.25
C GLU A 107 -17.70 -25.31 0.63
N PHE A 108 -18.64 -25.41 -0.31
CA PHE A 108 -20.06 -25.34 0.01
C PHE A 108 -20.48 -26.48 0.95
N GLY A 109 -20.03 -27.71 0.67
CA GLY A 109 -20.30 -28.89 1.49
C GLY A 109 -19.85 -28.72 2.93
N LYS A 110 -18.64 -28.20 3.16
CA LYS A 110 -18.10 -27.86 4.48
C LYS A 110 -19.00 -26.86 5.20
N MET A 111 -19.37 -25.76 4.54
CA MET A 111 -20.23 -24.74 5.12
C MET A 111 -21.60 -25.31 5.54
N ILE A 112 -22.21 -26.16 4.71
CA ILE A 112 -23.47 -26.84 5.05
C ILE A 112 -23.28 -27.82 6.21
N TYR A 113 -22.25 -28.68 6.16
CA TYR A 113 -22.03 -29.73 7.15
C TYR A 113 -21.69 -29.16 8.54
N TYR A 114 -20.75 -28.22 8.64
CA TYR A 114 -20.34 -27.70 9.95
C TYR A 114 -21.37 -26.76 10.59
N THR A 115 -22.20 -26.08 9.78
CA THR A 115 -23.39 -25.36 10.32
C THR A 115 -24.48 -26.33 10.76
N PHE A 116 -24.65 -27.47 10.08
CA PHE A 116 -25.56 -28.54 10.51
C PHE A 116 -25.10 -29.16 11.84
N LYS A 117 -23.80 -29.38 12.01
CA LYS A 117 -23.19 -29.92 13.24
C LYS A 117 -23.22 -28.92 14.40
N GLY A 118 -23.51 -27.65 14.13
CA GLY A 118 -23.57 -26.59 15.15
C GLY A 118 -22.21 -26.06 15.59
N GLU A 119 -21.13 -26.32 14.82
CA GLU A 119 -19.79 -25.80 15.10
C GLU A 119 -19.75 -24.25 15.03
N PHE A 120 -20.62 -23.68 14.19
CA PHE A 120 -20.84 -22.25 14.06
C PHE A 120 -22.18 -21.97 13.35
N PRO A 121 -22.81 -20.80 13.56
CA PRO A 121 -24.03 -20.43 12.85
C PRO A 121 -23.74 -20.04 11.40
N PRO A 122 -24.71 -20.13 10.47
CA PRO A 122 -24.54 -19.67 9.10
C PRO A 122 -24.06 -18.20 9.02
N PRO A 123 -23.11 -17.87 8.14
CA PRO A 123 -22.68 -16.48 7.94
C PRO A 123 -23.75 -15.67 7.22
N VAL A 124 -23.71 -14.34 7.38
CA VAL A 124 -24.51 -13.42 6.57
C VAL A 124 -24.03 -13.46 5.12
N ASN A 125 -22.72 -13.43 4.92
CA ASN A 125 -22.11 -13.60 3.61
C ASN A 125 -20.94 -14.59 3.67
N TYR A 126 -20.88 -15.44 2.66
CA TYR A 126 -19.73 -16.26 2.33
C TYR A 126 -19.14 -15.74 1.03
N TYR A 127 -17.92 -15.22 1.06
CA TYR A 127 -17.24 -14.71 -0.12
C TYR A 127 -16.12 -15.66 -0.55
N PHE A 128 -16.10 -16.03 -1.83
CA PHE A 128 -14.85 -16.48 -2.45
C PHE A 128 -13.94 -15.29 -2.75
N ALA A 129 -12.75 -15.30 -2.17
CA ALA A 129 -11.65 -14.38 -2.47
C ALA A 129 -10.60 -15.13 -3.31
N ALA A 130 -10.78 -15.15 -4.64
CA ALA A 130 -9.90 -15.87 -5.55
C ALA A 130 -8.87 -14.92 -6.19
N SER A 131 -7.56 -15.23 -6.09
CA SER A 131 -6.51 -14.30 -6.53
C SER A 131 -6.49 -14.07 -8.05
N LYS A 132 -6.97 -15.02 -8.86
CA LYS A 132 -7.20 -14.85 -10.31
C LYS A 132 -8.66 -14.50 -10.66
N GLY A 133 -9.50 -14.31 -9.65
CA GLY A 133 -10.93 -14.09 -9.78
C GLY A 133 -11.71 -15.36 -10.10
N VAL A 134 -13.03 -15.17 -10.21
CA VAL A 134 -14.01 -16.23 -10.44
C VAL A 134 -14.35 -16.31 -11.93
N GLY A 135 -14.40 -17.51 -12.50
CA GLY A 135 -14.79 -17.75 -13.88
C GLY A 135 -16.29 -17.55 -14.11
N LEU A 136 -16.67 -17.17 -15.33
CA LEU A 136 -18.05 -16.78 -15.67
C LEU A 136 -19.10 -17.85 -15.33
N LYS A 137 -18.78 -19.14 -15.46
CA LYS A 137 -19.69 -20.23 -15.11
C LYS A 137 -20.01 -20.23 -13.62
N LEU A 138 -19.00 -20.05 -12.76
CA LEU A 138 -19.20 -19.97 -11.32
C LEU A 138 -19.86 -18.65 -10.92
N GLN A 139 -19.53 -17.53 -11.57
CA GLN A 139 -20.23 -16.26 -11.33
C GLN A 139 -21.74 -16.39 -11.58
N ARG A 140 -22.14 -16.92 -12.74
CA ARG A 140 -23.55 -17.16 -13.09
C ARG A 140 -24.26 -18.11 -12.13
N LEU A 141 -23.52 -19.08 -11.57
CA LEU A 141 -24.04 -20.02 -10.59
C LEU A 141 -24.28 -19.33 -9.23
N LEU A 142 -23.31 -18.54 -8.76
CA LEU A 142 -23.41 -17.78 -7.50
C LEU A 142 -24.54 -16.73 -7.55
N THR A 143 -24.87 -16.20 -8.72
CA THR A 143 -26.03 -15.29 -8.89
C THR A 143 -27.39 -16.00 -8.95
N ASN A 144 -27.42 -17.34 -8.87
CA ASN A 144 -28.67 -18.11 -8.91
C ASN A 144 -28.72 -19.13 -7.74
N PRO A 145 -29.17 -18.70 -6.55
CA PRO A 145 -29.19 -19.52 -5.34
C PRO A 145 -29.94 -20.84 -5.49
N LYS A 146 -31.09 -20.82 -6.19
CA LYS A 146 -31.88 -22.04 -6.44
C LYS A 146 -31.09 -23.06 -7.24
N ARG A 147 -30.47 -22.62 -8.35
CA ARG A 147 -29.64 -23.48 -9.19
C ARG A 147 -28.39 -23.95 -8.46
N LEU A 148 -27.74 -23.09 -7.69
CA LEU A 148 -26.57 -23.45 -6.90
C LEU A 148 -26.89 -24.59 -5.93
N ARG A 149 -28.04 -24.52 -5.25
CA ARG A 149 -28.53 -25.60 -4.38
C ARG A 149 -28.75 -26.91 -5.13
N GLU A 150 -29.48 -26.87 -6.24
CA GLU A 150 -29.76 -28.06 -7.07
C GLU A 150 -28.48 -28.72 -7.59
N GLU A 151 -27.53 -27.93 -8.07
CA GLU A 151 -26.25 -28.43 -8.55
C GLU A 151 -25.37 -28.95 -7.40
N LEU A 152 -25.38 -28.33 -6.21
CA LEU A 152 -24.64 -28.86 -5.06
C LEU A 152 -25.16 -30.25 -4.65
N ILE A 153 -26.48 -30.43 -4.58
CA ILE A 153 -27.10 -31.74 -4.27
C ILE A 153 -26.64 -32.78 -5.31
N LYS A 154 -26.70 -32.43 -6.60
CA LYS A 154 -26.29 -33.32 -7.69
C LYS A 154 -24.80 -33.69 -7.64
N ASN A 155 -23.95 -32.76 -7.25
CA ASN A 155 -22.50 -32.94 -7.20
C ASN A 155 -22.00 -33.43 -5.82
N TRP A 156 -22.90 -33.71 -4.87
CA TRP A 156 -22.52 -34.04 -3.50
C TRP A 156 -21.71 -35.33 -3.41
N ASP A 157 -22.20 -36.43 -3.97
CA ASP A 157 -21.53 -37.73 -3.87
C ASP A 157 -20.16 -37.74 -4.55
N ALA A 158 -20.02 -37.04 -5.67
CA ALA A 158 -18.79 -36.97 -6.44
C ALA A 158 -17.70 -36.10 -5.79
N HIS A 159 -18.07 -35.15 -4.93
CA HIS A 159 -17.14 -34.15 -4.41
C HIS A 159 -17.15 -34.03 -2.88
N CYS A 160 -18.32 -33.93 -2.27
CA CYS A 160 -18.50 -33.59 -0.85
C CYS A 160 -18.45 -34.83 0.04
N LYS A 161 -19.05 -35.94 -0.38
CA LYS A 161 -19.22 -37.15 0.45
C LYS A 161 -17.94 -37.62 1.12
N THR A 162 -16.80 -37.55 0.44
CA THR A 162 -15.48 -37.92 0.99
C THR A 162 -14.50 -36.74 1.03
N GLY A 163 -14.96 -35.52 0.73
CA GLY A 163 -14.11 -34.34 0.62
C GLY A 163 -14.25 -33.34 1.77
N ILE A 164 -15.29 -33.46 2.60
CA ILE A 164 -15.56 -32.52 3.70
C ILE A 164 -14.62 -32.74 4.90
N THR A 165 -14.38 -33.99 5.27
CA THR A 165 -13.58 -34.43 6.41
C THR A 165 -12.87 -35.74 6.09
N ASP A 166 -11.70 -35.96 6.68
CA ASP A 166 -10.92 -37.20 6.52
C ASP A 166 -11.37 -38.31 7.49
N THR A 167 -12.32 -38.02 8.39
CA THR A 167 -12.74 -38.92 9.47
C THR A 167 -13.90 -39.84 9.10
N GLU A 168 -14.84 -39.37 8.29
CA GLU A 168 -16.04 -40.11 7.90
C GLU A 168 -16.54 -39.70 6.52
N ALA A 169 -17.30 -40.61 5.89
CA ALA A 169 -18.08 -40.25 4.71
C ALA A 169 -19.34 -39.49 5.16
N VAL A 170 -19.68 -38.43 4.44
CA VAL A 170 -20.82 -37.55 4.72
C VAL A 170 -21.89 -37.73 3.63
N PRO A 171 -22.75 -38.77 3.69
CA PRO A 171 -23.85 -38.92 2.74
C PRO A 171 -24.88 -37.79 2.91
N LEU A 172 -25.42 -37.28 1.80
CA LEU A 172 -26.44 -36.23 1.82
C LEU A 172 -27.84 -36.81 1.97
N GLU A 173 -28.21 -37.11 3.21
CA GLU A 173 -29.50 -37.72 3.54
C GLU A 173 -30.07 -37.21 4.87
N GLY A 174 -31.33 -37.56 5.12
CA GLY A 174 -32.04 -37.23 6.37
C GLY A 174 -31.92 -35.75 6.78
N ALA A 175 -31.54 -35.53 8.04
CA ALA A 175 -31.47 -34.21 8.64
C ALA A 175 -30.45 -33.26 7.97
N LEU A 176 -29.34 -33.80 7.42
CA LEU A 176 -28.36 -32.99 6.70
C LEU A 176 -28.92 -32.47 5.37
N LEU A 177 -29.65 -33.31 4.64
CA LEU A 177 -30.34 -32.89 3.42
C LEU A 177 -31.42 -31.84 3.72
N ASP A 178 -32.15 -31.99 4.83
CA ASP A 178 -33.15 -31.01 5.25
C ASP A 178 -32.52 -29.67 5.66
N HIS A 179 -31.38 -29.70 6.35
CA HIS A 179 -30.60 -28.50 6.66
C HIS A 179 -30.13 -27.81 5.38
N LEU A 180 -29.54 -28.56 4.44
CA LEU A 180 -29.13 -28.04 3.14
C LEU A 180 -30.31 -27.38 2.42
N LYS A 181 -31.48 -28.02 2.37
CA LYS A 181 -32.66 -27.47 1.68
C LYS A 181 -33.13 -26.13 2.26
N LYS A 182 -32.95 -25.93 3.57
CA LYS A 182 -33.34 -24.73 4.32
C LYS A 182 -32.27 -23.63 4.32
N PHE A 183 -31.01 -23.98 4.04
CA PHE A 183 -29.90 -23.03 4.03
C PHE A 183 -30.12 -21.90 3.01
N ASP A 184 -29.79 -20.66 3.37
CA ASP A 184 -29.87 -19.53 2.45
C ASP A 184 -28.64 -19.49 1.51
N PHE A 185 -28.82 -20.02 0.30
CA PHE A 185 -27.76 -20.01 -0.73
C PHE A 185 -27.43 -18.62 -1.28
N SER A 186 -28.22 -17.57 -0.96
CA SER A 186 -27.89 -16.20 -1.34
C SER A 186 -26.69 -15.63 -0.58
N ALA A 187 -26.32 -16.27 0.53
CA ALA A 187 -25.11 -15.94 1.29
C ALA A 187 -23.83 -16.17 0.46
N PHE A 188 -23.82 -17.12 -0.48
CA PHE A 188 -22.65 -17.44 -1.29
C PHE A 188 -22.41 -16.42 -2.41
N LYS A 189 -21.31 -15.69 -2.28
CA LYS A 189 -20.90 -14.56 -3.12
C LYS A 189 -19.41 -14.67 -3.46
N TYR A 190 -18.88 -13.67 -4.14
CA TYR A 190 -17.45 -13.53 -4.39
C TYR A 190 -17.03 -12.07 -4.31
N LYS A 191 -15.75 -11.84 -4.02
CA LYS A 191 -15.11 -10.52 -4.17
C LYS A 191 -14.26 -10.54 -5.43
N THR A 192 -14.32 -9.46 -6.21
CA THR A 192 -13.44 -9.33 -7.37
C THR A 192 -12.02 -9.00 -6.91
N VAL A 193 -11.02 -9.37 -7.70
CA VAL A 193 -9.63 -8.99 -7.43
C VAL A 193 -9.50 -7.47 -7.32
N VAL A 194 -10.21 -6.73 -8.18
CA VAL A 194 -10.23 -5.25 -8.14
C VAL A 194 -10.78 -4.73 -6.81
N GLN A 195 -11.88 -5.27 -6.29
CA GLN A 195 -12.42 -4.85 -4.99
C GLN A 195 -11.43 -5.09 -3.85
N LEU A 196 -10.76 -6.25 -3.86
CA LEU A 196 -9.75 -6.58 -2.86
C LEU A 196 -8.54 -5.64 -2.96
N VAL A 197 -8.02 -5.41 -4.18
CA VAL A 197 -6.89 -4.49 -4.43
C VAL A 197 -7.24 -3.05 -4.03
N SER A 198 -8.33 -2.51 -4.55
CA SER A 198 -8.74 -1.12 -4.32
C SER A 198 -9.14 -0.86 -2.87
N GLY A 199 -9.66 -1.87 -2.17
CA GLY A 199 -9.84 -1.74 -0.73
C GLY A 199 -8.50 -1.75 0.01
N HIS A 200 -7.56 -2.58 -0.44
CA HIS A 200 -6.25 -2.69 0.19
C HIS A 200 -5.40 -1.43 0.00
N THR A 201 -5.59 -0.62 -1.05
CA THR A 201 -4.78 0.60 -1.30
C THR A 201 -4.84 1.64 -0.18
N SER A 202 -5.87 1.60 0.68
CA SER A 202 -5.97 2.49 1.84
C SER A 202 -5.21 2.01 3.07
N THR A 203 -4.53 0.85 3.01
CA THR A 203 -3.80 0.28 4.14
C THR A 203 -2.31 0.62 4.07
N ILE A 204 -1.67 0.76 5.24
CA ILE A 204 -0.21 0.87 5.35
C ILE A 204 0.50 -0.36 4.77
N PHE A 205 -0.17 -1.53 4.76
CA PHE A 205 0.37 -2.77 4.22
C PHE A 205 0.49 -2.70 2.69
N HIS A 206 -0.34 -1.91 2.00
CA HIS A 206 -0.27 -1.79 0.54
C HIS A 206 1.06 -1.20 0.09
N THR A 207 1.45 -0.09 0.71
CA THR A 207 2.72 0.59 0.42
C THR A 207 3.90 -0.33 0.74
N ARG A 208 3.82 -1.12 1.81
CA ARG A 208 4.85 -2.11 2.18
C ARG A 208 4.95 -3.25 1.16
N ARG A 209 3.83 -3.74 0.62
CA ARG A 209 3.79 -4.88 -0.32
C ARG A 209 4.13 -4.49 -1.76
N PHE A 210 3.58 -3.39 -2.24
CA PHE A 210 3.63 -3.02 -3.67
C PHE A 210 4.49 -1.78 -3.95
N GLY A 211 5.12 -1.23 -2.92
CA GLY A 211 5.91 -0.01 -3.03
C GLY A 211 5.07 1.22 -3.33
N THR A 212 5.75 2.27 -3.79
CA THR A 212 5.21 3.62 -3.93
C THR A 212 4.63 3.92 -5.32
N ALA A 213 4.38 2.90 -6.16
CA ALA A 213 3.75 3.11 -7.46
C ALA A 213 2.33 3.71 -7.35
N SER A 214 1.68 3.62 -6.18
CA SER A 214 0.43 4.29 -5.84
C SER A 214 0.60 5.54 -4.95
N PHE A 215 1.84 5.93 -4.63
CA PHE A 215 2.11 7.11 -3.81
C PHE A 215 1.59 8.32 -4.57
N PRO A 216 0.86 9.26 -3.94
CA PRO A 216 0.26 10.38 -4.66
C PRO A 216 1.31 11.15 -5.45
N GLU A 217 0.91 11.69 -6.60
CA GLU A 217 1.74 12.71 -7.25
C GLU A 217 1.75 13.96 -6.40
N ARG A 218 2.85 14.70 -6.51
CA ARG A 218 2.98 15.98 -5.84
C ARG A 218 2.08 16.99 -6.55
N THR A 219 1.32 17.75 -5.78
CA THR A 219 0.63 18.92 -6.32
C THR A 219 1.66 19.92 -6.87
N PRO A 220 1.32 20.72 -7.90
CA PRO A 220 2.19 21.78 -8.38
C PRO A 220 2.70 22.65 -7.23
N VAL A 221 3.99 22.96 -7.23
CA VAL A 221 4.60 23.86 -6.24
C VAL A 221 4.16 25.27 -6.56
N ASN A 222 3.60 25.97 -5.57
CA ASN A 222 3.25 27.38 -5.72
C ASN A 222 4.51 28.23 -5.81
N ALA A 223 4.49 29.24 -6.67
CA ALA A 223 5.56 30.22 -6.73
C ALA A 223 5.72 30.95 -5.37
N PRO A 224 6.95 31.35 -4.99
CA PRO A 224 7.14 32.22 -3.83
C PRO A 224 6.30 33.50 -3.98
N PRO A 225 5.66 34.00 -2.91
CA PRO A 225 4.99 35.30 -2.92
C PRO A 225 5.99 36.43 -3.18
N ASP A 226 5.55 37.55 -3.74
CA ASP A 226 6.43 38.69 -4.03
C ASP A 226 7.14 39.19 -2.76
N GLU A 227 6.39 39.31 -1.66
CA GLU A 227 6.92 39.68 -0.35
C GLU A 227 7.56 38.49 0.37
N VAL A 228 8.74 38.73 0.94
CA VAL A 228 9.45 37.77 1.79
C VAL A 228 8.62 37.48 3.04
N GLN A 229 8.29 36.21 3.25
CA GLN A 229 7.48 35.79 4.39
C GLN A 229 8.32 35.50 5.63
N GLN A 230 7.71 35.56 6.82
CA GLN A 230 8.40 35.28 8.09
C GLN A 230 9.06 33.89 8.12
N LYS A 231 8.46 32.89 7.44
CA LYS A 231 8.97 31.52 7.42
C LYS A 231 10.28 31.34 6.66
N GLU A 232 10.64 32.28 5.78
CA GLU A 232 11.87 32.25 4.99
C GLU A 232 12.83 33.40 5.36
N SER A 233 12.48 34.22 6.37
CA SER A 233 13.16 35.49 6.61
C SER A 233 14.62 35.32 7.03
N ARG A 234 14.92 34.28 7.84
CA ARG A 234 16.27 34.07 8.37
C ARG A 234 17.23 33.61 7.28
N TYR A 235 16.80 32.68 6.44
CA TYR A 235 17.60 32.26 5.29
C TYR A 235 17.79 33.41 4.28
N VAL A 236 16.76 34.24 4.06
CA VAL A 236 16.86 35.43 3.18
C VAL A 236 17.86 36.45 3.72
N GLU A 237 17.86 36.71 5.02
CA GLU A 237 18.87 37.56 5.66
C GLU A 237 20.28 37.05 5.38
N GLN A 238 20.53 35.75 5.58
CA GLN A 238 21.83 35.14 5.28
C GLN A 238 22.21 35.25 3.79
N LEU A 239 21.26 35.18 2.85
CA LEU A 239 21.55 35.42 1.44
C LEU A 239 22.06 36.85 1.20
N PHE A 240 21.47 37.84 1.85
CA PHE A 240 21.95 39.22 1.76
C PHE A 240 23.32 39.41 2.41
N GLU A 241 23.62 38.70 3.50
CA GLU A 241 24.98 38.66 4.05
C GLU A 241 25.98 38.09 3.02
N VAL A 242 25.63 36.97 2.37
CA VAL A 242 26.44 36.34 1.31
C VAL A 242 26.69 37.29 0.14
N TYR A 243 25.67 38.00 -0.33
CA TYR A 243 25.82 38.96 -1.42
C TYR A 243 26.62 40.19 -1.00
N SER A 244 26.45 40.64 0.24
CA SER A 244 27.16 41.79 0.77
C SER A 244 28.65 41.52 0.89
N GLU A 245 29.03 40.34 1.37
CA GLU A 245 30.43 39.90 1.42
C GLU A 245 31.02 39.80 0.00
N LYS A 246 30.29 39.17 -0.94
CA LYS A 246 30.75 38.98 -2.32
C LYS A 246 31.02 40.30 -3.05
N LEU A 247 30.20 41.33 -2.81
CA LEU A 247 30.31 42.64 -3.45
C LEU A 247 31.10 43.66 -2.63
N THR A 248 31.45 43.34 -1.38
CA THR A 248 31.97 44.32 -0.40
C THR A 248 31.08 45.56 -0.30
N LEU A 249 29.76 45.32 -0.29
CA LEU A 249 28.71 46.36 -0.29
C LEU A 249 27.54 45.90 0.55
N GLN A 250 27.07 46.72 1.50
CA GLN A 250 25.93 46.34 2.34
C GLN A 250 24.61 46.31 1.54
N LEU A 251 23.98 45.14 1.49
CA LEU A 251 22.66 44.89 0.91
C LEU A 251 21.72 44.34 1.99
N ASN A 252 20.48 44.82 2.04
CA ASN A 252 19.49 44.43 3.04
C ASN A 252 18.10 44.14 2.45
N SER A 253 17.87 44.43 1.17
CA SER A 253 16.54 44.23 0.56
C SER A 253 16.60 43.86 -0.92
N PRO A 254 15.59 43.15 -1.45
CA PRO A 254 15.54 42.71 -2.85
C PRO A 254 15.69 43.83 -3.88
N GLY A 255 15.11 45.01 -3.63
CA GLY A 255 15.19 46.15 -4.56
C GLY A 255 16.61 46.65 -4.84
N GLN A 256 17.57 46.32 -3.96
CA GLN A 256 18.99 46.68 -4.15
C GLN A 256 19.73 45.73 -5.10
N LEU A 257 19.09 44.62 -5.53
CA LEU A 257 19.67 43.66 -6.47
C LEU A 257 19.49 44.06 -7.94
N ALA A 258 18.66 45.06 -8.25
CA ALA A 258 18.40 45.51 -9.62
C ALA A 258 19.66 45.86 -10.45
N PRO A 259 20.74 46.44 -9.87
CA PRO A 259 22.01 46.65 -10.58
C PRO A 259 22.84 45.38 -10.81
N TYR A 260 22.45 44.24 -10.23
CA TYR A 260 23.19 42.98 -10.21
C TYR A 260 22.33 41.81 -10.71
N PRO A 261 22.02 41.73 -12.02
CA PRO A 261 21.05 40.78 -12.57
C PRO A 261 21.33 39.31 -12.23
N GLU A 262 22.60 38.91 -12.13
CA GLU A 262 22.96 37.53 -11.78
C GLU A 262 22.69 37.20 -10.31
N LEU A 263 22.81 38.17 -9.40
CA LEU A 263 22.45 37.99 -7.98
C LEU A 263 20.93 38.05 -7.78
N GLU A 264 20.23 38.89 -8.54
CA GLU A 264 18.78 38.92 -8.56
C GLU A 264 18.19 37.58 -9.03
N LYS A 265 18.70 37.03 -10.14
CA LYS A 265 18.35 35.67 -10.61
C LYS A 265 18.66 34.61 -9.57
N HIS A 266 19.84 34.70 -8.93
CA HIS A 266 20.23 33.75 -7.88
C HIS A 266 19.26 33.80 -6.69
N PHE A 267 18.89 35.01 -6.24
CA PHE A 267 17.95 35.24 -5.15
C PHE A 267 16.57 34.65 -5.46
N ASN A 268 16.02 34.95 -6.64
CA ASN A 268 14.72 34.43 -7.07
C ASN A 268 14.71 32.90 -7.13
N ARG A 269 15.75 32.29 -7.72
CA ARG A 269 15.89 30.83 -7.74
C ARG A 269 16.04 30.22 -6.34
N SER A 270 16.75 30.89 -5.43
CA SER A 270 16.93 30.41 -4.06
C SER A 270 15.59 30.38 -3.31
N ARG A 271 14.76 31.41 -3.50
CA ARG A 271 13.40 31.44 -2.96
C ARG A 271 12.53 30.35 -3.57
N GLU A 272 12.62 30.14 -4.88
CA GLU A 272 11.89 29.06 -5.55
C GLU A 272 12.20 27.70 -4.92
N VAL A 273 13.48 27.33 -4.78
CA VAL A 273 13.84 26.01 -4.22
C VAL A 273 13.47 25.87 -2.74
N PHE A 274 13.45 26.96 -1.95
CA PHE A 274 12.90 26.95 -0.59
C PHE A 274 11.43 26.50 -0.57
N TYR A 275 10.60 27.05 -1.47
CA TYR A 275 9.18 26.67 -1.56
C TYR A 275 8.96 25.26 -2.12
N TYR A 276 9.91 24.73 -2.92
CA TYR A 276 9.95 23.30 -3.21
C TYR A 276 10.11 22.51 -1.90
N ALA A 277 11.15 22.74 -1.09
CA ALA A 277 11.30 22.01 0.18
C ALA A 277 10.06 22.13 1.10
N GLU A 278 9.42 23.31 1.16
CA GLU A 278 8.14 23.50 1.89
C GLU A 278 6.98 22.67 1.32
N SER A 279 6.86 22.56 0.01
CA SER A 279 5.84 21.72 -0.61
C SER A 279 6.08 20.23 -0.34
N LEU A 280 7.34 19.79 -0.27
CA LEU A 280 7.68 18.42 0.15
C LEU A 280 7.37 18.19 1.63
N ARG A 281 7.65 19.18 2.49
CA ARG A 281 7.33 19.14 3.92
C ARG A 281 5.83 19.04 4.19
N ASN A 282 5.03 19.73 3.39
CA ASN A 282 3.57 19.76 3.49
C ASN A 282 2.88 18.65 2.67
N PHE A 283 3.62 17.64 2.21
CA PHE A 283 3.06 16.52 1.47
C PHE A 283 1.93 15.83 2.29
N PRO A 284 0.83 15.35 1.66
CA PRO A 284 -0.35 14.88 2.37
C PRO A 284 -0.06 13.91 3.52
N ARG A 285 -0.47 14.28 4.74
CA ARG A 285 -0.20 13.53 5.98
C ARG A 285 -0.72 12.09 5.97
N ASP A 286 -1.85 11.85 5.32
CA ASP A 286 -2.43 10.50 5.21
C ASP A 286 -1.59 9.58 4.30
N SER A 287 -0.60 10.12 3.60
CA SER A 287 0.25 9.40 2.63
C SER A 287 1.68 9.18 3.12
N VAL A 288 2.07 9.73 4.27
CA VAL A 288 3.44 9.65 4.81
C VAL A 288 3.45 9.30 6.29
N ASP A 289 4.46 8.55 6.72
CA ASP A 289 4.68 8.30 8.14
C ASP A 289 5.05 9.62 8.86
N PRO A 290 4.62 9.82 10.11
CA PRO A 290 5.04 10.98 10.91
C PRO A 290 6.57 11.08 10.98
N GLY A 291 7.12 12.28 10.72
CA GLY A 291 8.58 12.53 10.74
C GLY A 291 9.32 12.18 9.45
N ALA A 292 8.64 11.72 8.39
CA ALA A 292 9.29 11.33 7.13
C ALA A 292 10.12 12.46 6.48
N PHE A 293 9.62 13.70 6.50
CA PHE A 293 10.37 14.85 5.98
C PHE A 293 11.62 15.13 6.82
N ASP A 294 11.51 15.05 8.15
CA ASP A 294 12.63 15.35 9.05
C ASP A 294 13.77 14.34 8.86
N GLN A 295 13.45 13.05 8.64
CA GLN A 295 14.45 12.03 8.29
C GLN A 295 15.18 12.35 6.97
N ILE A 296 14.46 12.84 5.95
CA ILE A 296 15.08 13.27 4.69
C ILE A 296 15.98 14.48 4.93
N ARG A 297 15.51 15.47 5.70
CA ARG A 297 16.29 16.65 6.07
C ARG A 297 17.58 16.25 6.77
N ASP A 298 17.53 15.29 7.69
CA ASP A 298 18.69 14.80 8.43
C ASP A 298 19.68 14.07 7.51
N GLU A 299 19.22 13.25 6.56
CA GLU A 299 20.10 12.64 5.53
C GLU A 299 20.79 13.70 4.66
N ILE A 300 20.08 14.76 4.27
CA ILE A 300 20.68 15.87 3.52
C ILE A 300 21.69 16.64 4.38
N TYR A 301 21.38 16.92 5.64
CA TYR A 301 22.30 17.55 6.58
C TYR A 301 23.58 16.72 6.71
N HIS A 302 23.47 15.44 7.09
CA HIS A 302 24.63 14.59 7.31
C HIS A 302 25.44 14.33 6.03
N GLY A 303 24.81 14.31 4.86
CA GLY A 303 25.52 14.14 3.59
C GLY A 303 26.20 15.41 3.06
N ALA A 304 25.82 16.60 3.56
CA ALA A 304 26.35 17.89 3.11
C ALA A 304 27.21 18.63 4.16
N VAL A 305 27.06 18.31 5.45
CA VAL A 305 27.69 19.06 6.57
C VAL A 305 29.22 19.10 6.45
N ASN A 306 29.87 17.99 6.09
CA ASN A 306 31.32 17.95 5.94
C ASN A 306 31.81 18.91 4.84
N THR A 307 31.06 19.03 3.73
CA THR A 307 31.35 20.00 2.67
C THR A 307 31.10 21.42 3.17
N TYR A 308 29.97 21.66 3.84
CA TYR A 308 29.65 22.95 4.46
C TYR A 308 30.74 23.45 5.42
N GLU A 309 31.34 22.56 6.20
CA GLU A 309 32.34 22.88 7.22
C GLU A 309 33.74 23.20 6.65
N MET A 310 34.01 22.91 5.38
CA MET A 310 35.29 23.22 4.75
C MET A 310 35.58 24.73 4.73
N ASP A 311 36.84 25.04 4.43
CA ASP A 311 37.31 26.41 4.22
C ASP A 311 36.97 26.90 2.82
N TYR A 312 36.41 28.11 2.74
CA TYR A 312 36.03 28.77 1.51
C TYR A 312 36.43 30.24 1.56
N ALA A 313 36.71 30.82 0.39
CA ALA A 313 37.09 32.23 0.28
C ALA A 313 35.97 33.20 0.71
N ASN A 314 34.70 32.79 0.63
CA ASN A 314 33.52 33.56 1.05
C ASN A 314 32.32 32.63 1.24
N GLY A 315 31.26 33.14 1.86
CA GLY A 315 29.99 32.45 2.09
C GLY A 315 29.28 32.05 0.80
N TYR A 316 29.49 32.79 -0.31
CA TYR A 316 28.95 32.42 -1.62
C TYR A 316 29.56 31.08 -2.11
N GLY A 317 30.87 30.90 -1.92
CA GLY A 317 31.57 29.65 -2.23
C GLY A 317 31.11 28.48 -1.34
N ARG A 318 30.97 28.72 -0.03
CA ARG A 318 30.46 27.73 0.93
C ARG A 318 29.06 27.26 0.55
N MET A 319 28.13 28.20 0.33
CA MET A 319 26.76 27.90 -0.07
C MET A 319 26.73 27.13 -1.38
N GLY A 320 27.46 27.58 -2.41
CA GLY A 320 27.50 26.91 -3.71
C GLY A 320 27.97 25.46 -3.63
N ALA A 321 29.07 25.20 -2.92
CA ALA A 321 29.61 23.85 -2.76
C ALA A 321 28.68 22.95 -1.93
N THR A 322 28.06 23.49 -0.86
CA THR A 322 27.10 22.75 -0.02
C THR A 322 25.87 22.34 -0.82
N LEU A 323 25.28 23.28 -1.57
CA LEU A 323 24.12 23.00 -2.43
C LEU A 323 24.47 21.98 -3.52
N GLN A 324 25.65 22.09 -4.14
CA GLN A 324 26.12 21.11 -5.12
C GLN A 324 26.22 19.70 -4.52
N GLN A 325 26.79 19.58 -3.32
CA GLN A 325 26.87 18.30 -2.62
C GLN A 325 25.47 17.75 -2.30
N ALA A 326 24.58 18.58 -1.74
CA ALA A 326 23.21 18.20 -1.45
C ALA A 326 22.44 17.72 -2.69
N GLY A 327 22.66 18.36 -3.84
CA GLY A 327 22.09 17.97 -5.13
C GLY A 327 22.46 16.54 -5.57
N ASN A 328 23.58 15.99 -5.10
CA ASN A 328 24.04 14.64 -5.43
C ASN A 328 23.56 13.56 -4.45
N ILE A 329 23.00 13.93 -3.30
CA ILE A 329 22.49 12.98 -2.32
C ILE A 329 21.18 12.38 -2.82
N ASN A 330 21.03 11.06 -2.69
CA ASN A 330 19.80 10.34 -2.98
C ASN A 330 19.27 9.75 -1.67
N PRO A 331 18.39 10.48 -0.96
CA PRO A 331 17.86 9.99 0.31
C PRO A 331 17.07 8.70 0.10
N ASN A 332 17.13 7.79 1.07
CA ASN A 332 16.45 6.50 1.00
C ASN A 332 15.86 6.02 2.35
N CYS A 333 15.83 6.88 3.36
CA CYS A 333 15.30 6.59 4.69
C CYS A 333 13.83 6.16 4.73
N ASN A 334 12.98 6.63 3.80
CA ASN A 334 11.54 6.33 3.84
C ASN A 334 10.85 6.47 2.46
N ALA A 335 9.55 6.18 2.42
CA ALA A 335 8.76 6.17 1.18
C ALA A 335 8.64 7.55 0.50
N LEU A 336 8.74 8.67 1.24
CA LEU A 336 8.65 10.01 0.66
C LEU A 336 9.85 10.33 -0.25
N CYS A 337 10.98 9.64 -0.07
CA CYS A 337 12.19 9.82 -0.88
C CYS A 337 11.95 9.71 -2.40
N ILE A 338 10.96 8.92 -2.83
CA ILE A 338 10.61 8.76 -4.25
C ILE A 338 10.01 10.03 -4.88
N ARG A 339 9.61 11.02 -4.06
CA ARG A 339 9.09 12.32 -4.49
C ARG A 339 10.10 13.46 -4.33
N VAL A 340 11.30 13.17 -3.80
CA VAL A 340 12.37 14.16 -3.65
C VAL A 340 12.94 14.49 -5.01
N GLN A 341 12.98 15.78 -5.32
CA GLN A 341 13.61 16.35 -6.51
C GLN A 341 14.88 17.10 -6.13
N THR A 342 15.72 17.43 -7.12
CA THR A 342 16.96 18.21 -6.89
C THR A 342 16.68 19.56 -6.23
N GLN A 343 15.58 20.22 -6.63
CA GLN A 343 15.14 21.48 -6.03
C GLN A 343 14.86 21.34 -4.53
N ASP A 344 14.22 20.25 -4.10
CA ASP A 344 13.94 20.01 -2.68
C ASP A 344 15.23 19.89 -1.88
N LYS A 345 16.25 19.21 -2.43
CA LYS A 345 17.54 19.03 -1.76
C LYS A 345 18.26 20.37 -1.54
N HIS A 346 18.23 21.26 -2.54
CA HIS A 346 18.75 22.62 -2.39
C HIS A 346 17.91 23.44 -1.39
N GLY A 347 16.59 23.36 -1.49
CA GLY A 347 15.66 24.03 -0.57
C GLY A 347 15.82 23.59 0.87
N ILE A 348 16.12 22.31 1.11
CA ILE A 348 16.41 21.76 2.44
C ILE A 348 17.66 22.41 3.04
N CYS A 349 18.71 22.67 2.27
CA CYS A 349 19.85 23.45 2.76
C CYS A 349 19.44 24.87 3.17
N HIS A 350 18.48 25.49 2.47
CA HIS A 350 17.93 26.78 2.88
C HIS A 350 17.02 26.66 4.12
N HIS A 351 16.27 25.57 4.31
CA HIS A 351 15.58 25.29 5.57
C HIS A 351 16.58 25.18 6.73
N LEU A 352 17.67 24.42 6.54
CA LEU A 352 18.74 24.29 7.53
C LEU A 352 19.38 25.66 7.84
N ALA A 353 19.53 26.53 6.84
CA ALA A 353 20.01 27.89 7.08
C ALA A 353 18.97 28.77 7.79
N ASN A 354 17.69 28.59 7.48
CA ASN A 354 16.60 29.29 8.16
C ASN A 354 16.50 28.91 9.64
N ASP A 355 16.91 27.69 9.99
CA ASP A 355 17.00 27.17 11.35
C ASP A 355 18.39 27.41 12.00
N ASP A 356 19.27 28.21 11.37
CA ASP A 356 20.66 28.50 11.79
C ASP A 356 21.57 27.26 11.96
N LEU A 357 21.18 26.10 11.43
CA LEU A 357 22.02 24.91 11.37
C LEU A 357 23.13 25.05 10.31
N PHE A 358 22.84 25.79 9.22
CA PHE A 358 23.85 26.29 8.30
C PHE A 358 23.92 27.82 8.38
N VAL A 359 25.12 28.34 8.61
CA VAL A 359 25.42 29.77 8.53
C VAL A 359 26.42 30.01 7.40
N TRP A 360 26.01 30.73 6.36
CA TRP A 360 26.81 30.87 5.14
C TRP A 360 28.04 31.77 5.32
N VAL A 361 27.84 32.95 5.93
CA VAL A 361 28.91 33.90 6.24
C VAL A 361 29.30 33.75 7.70
N LYS A 362 30.52 33.26 7.95
CA LYS A 362 31.05 33.16 9.32
C LYS A 362 31.55 34.55 9.73
N LYS A 363 30.91 35.17 10.73
CA LYS A 363 31.45 36.38 11.36
C LYS A 363 32.63 35.93 12.22
N ASN A 364 33.83 36.41 11.88
CA ASN A 364 34.98 36.23 12.75
C ASN A 364 34.66 36.94 14.08
N GLY A 365 34.66 36.18 15.18
CA GLY A 365 34.53 36.73 16.53
C GLY A 365 35.74 37.53 16.93
#